data_AF-A0A183NAU9-F1
#
_entry.id   AF-A0A183NAU9-F1
#
_cell.length_a   1.000
_cell.length_b   1.000
_cell.length_c   1.000
_cell.angle_alpha   90.00
_cell.angle_beta   90.00
_cell.angle_gamma   90.00
#
_symmetry.space_group_name_H-M   'P 1'
#
loop_
_entity.id
_entity.type
_entity.pdbx_description
1 polymer ?
#
loop_
_entity_poly.entity_id
_entity_poly.type
_entity_poly.pdbx_seq_one_letter_code
_entity_poly.pdbx_strand_id
1 'polypeptide(L)'
;MDNQTWPQQHKWTTTTLRKERREAIRNVEKKQISDITKAEQQGRTWKPFTVRDLVKCTERKSSIAGGAWPRKLIAKREGPHVITERRGSVYTIRKEKKQKRVNTSQQQGWVQEHHVE
;
A
#
# COMPACT_ATOMS: atom_id res chain seq x y z
N MET A 1 -52.97 10.70 -15.82
CA MET A 1 -52.99 10.70 -14.34
C MET A 1 -52.16 9.50 -13.94
N ASP A 2 -50.86 9.72 -13.81
CA ASP A 2 -49.89 8.62 -13.68
C ASP A 2 -49.76 8.28 -12.19
N ASN A 3 -50.24 7.09 -11.82
CA ASN A 3 -50.15 6.58 -10.46
C ASN A 3 -48.68 6.33 -10.10
N GLN A 4 -48.06 7.28 -9.41
CA GLN A 4 -46.82 7.07 -8.67
C GLN A 4 -47.12 6.20 -7.44
N THR A 5 -47.17 4.89 -7.65
CA THR A 5 -47.23 3.92 -6.56
C THR A 5 -45.87 3.90 -5.87
N TRP A 6 -45.78 4.49 -4.69
CA TRP A 6 -44.61 4.36 -3.82
C TRP A 6 -44.31 2.86 -3.57
N PRO A 7 -43.05 2.43 -3.55
CA PRO A 7 -42.71 1.04 -3.28
C PRO A 7 -43.31 0.62 -1.95
N GLN A 8 -44.19 -0.37 -2.00
CA GLN A 8 -44.89 -0.89 -0.84
C GLN A 8 -43.85 -1.44 0.15
N GLN A 9 -43.86 -0.94 1.37
CA GLN A 9 -42.86 -1.30 2.39
C GLN A 9 -42.79 -2.81 2.56
N HIS A 10 -41.61 -3.37 2.30
CA HIS A 10 -41.36 -4.80 2.48
C HIS A 10 -41.45 -5.12 3.97
N LYS A 11 -42.47 -5.90 4.37
CA LYS A 11 -42.68 -6.28 5.77
C LYS A 11 -41.65 -7.32 6.18
N TRP A 12 -40.56 -6.86 6.77
CA TRP A 12 -39.54 -7.74 7.34
C TRP A 12 -40.14 -8.54 8.51
N THR A 13 -40.18 -9.87 8.36
CA THR A 13 -40.51 -10.74 9.49
C THR A 13 -39.37 -10.74 10.51
N THR A 14 -39.70 -10.90 11.79
CA THR A 14 -38.68 -10.97 12.86
C THR A 14 -37.65 -12.08 12.61
N THR A 15 -38.05 -13.13 11.90
CA THR A 15 -37.19 -14.25 11.49
C THR A 15 -36.21 -13.84 10.38
N THR A 16 -36.63 -13.09 9.36
CA THR A 16 -35.73 -12.61 8.30
C THR A 16 -34.74 -11.59 8.85
N LEU A 17 -35.18 -10.68 9.72
CA LEU A 17 -34.30 -9.72 10.39
C LEU A 17 -33.20 -10.41 11.23
N ARG A 18 -33.55 -11.48 11.96
CA ARG A 18 -32.60 -12.27 12.76
C ARG A 18 -31.59 -13.01 11.87
N LYS A 19 -32.03 -13.54 10.72
CA LYS A 19 -31.13 -14.21 9.76
C LYS A 19 -30.13 -13.23 9.16
N GLU A 20 -30.60 -12.08 8.67
CA GLU A 20 -29.72 -11.06 8.12
C GLU A 20 -28.74 -10.52 9.16
N ARG A 21 -29.19 -10.30 10.41
CA ARG A 21 -28.29 -9.86 11.48
C ARG A 21 -27.17 -10.87 11.73
N ARG A 22 -27.47 -12.18 11.77
CA ARG A 22 -26.45 -13.22 11.91
C ARG A 22 -25.49 -13.26 10.72
N GLU A 23 -26.00 -13.02 9.52
CA GLU A 23 -25.18 -12.99 8.31
C GLU A 23 -24.27 -11.76 8.24
N ALA A 24 -24.77 -10.59 8.62
CA ALA A 24 -23.99 -9.37 8.75
C ALA A 24 -22.86 -9.54 9.77
N ILE A 25 -23.13 -10.13 10.94
CA ILE A 25 -22.10 -10.42 11.96
C ILE A 25 -21.01 -11.33 11.36
N ARG A 26 -21.40 -12.44 10.72
CA ARG A 26 -20.44 -13.36 10.09
C ARG A 26 -19.61 -12.69 8.99
N ASN A 27 -20.20 -11.77 8.23
CA ASN A 27 -19.49 -11.05 7.18
C ASN A 27 -18.47 -10.08 7.77
N VAL A 28 -18.81 -9.39 8.87
CA VAL A 28 -17.87 -8.52 9.60
C VAL A 28 -16.72 -9.35 10.17
N GLU A 29 -17.00 -10.47 10.84
CA GLU A 29 -15.98 -11.38 11.39
C GLU A 29 -15.05 -11.90 10.29
N LYS A 30 -15.60 -12.35 9.15
CA LYS A 30 -14.81 -12.80 8.00
C LYS A 30 -13.89 -11.70 7.47
N LYS A 31 -14.37 -10.46 7.42
CA LYS A 31 -13.55 -9.32 6.98
C LYS A 31 -12.43 -9.02 7.95
N GLN A 32 -12.72 -8.99 9.26
CA GLN A 32 -11.70 -8.78 10.29
C GLN A 32 -10.61 -9.86 10.22
N ILE A 33 -10.98 -11.13 10.12
CA ILE A 33 -10.02 -12.23 9.98
C ILE A 33 -9.19 -12.04 8.71
N SER A 34 -9.82 -11.76 7.57
CA SER A 34 -9.10 -11.54 6.31
C SER A 34 -8.13 -10.36 6.39
N ASP A 35 -8.50 -9.28 7.05
CA ASP A 35 -7.66 -8.09 7.20
C ASP A 35 -6.47 -8.37 8.14
N ILE A 36 -6.68 -9.12 9.22
CA ILE A 36 -5.62 -9.61 10.10
C ILE A 36 -4.64 -10.49 9.31
N THR A 37 -5.14 -11.48 8.57
CA THR A 37 -4.29 -12.38 7.77
C THR A 37 -3.49 -11.61 6.70
N LYS A 38 -4.10 -10.62 6.04
CA LYS A 38 -3.39 -9.75 5.10
C LYS A 38 -2.29 -8.95 5.77
N ALA A 39 -2.55 -8.38 6.95
CA ALA A 39 -1.56 -7.63 7.71
C ALA A 39 -0.40 -8.53 8.15
N GLU A 40 -0.69 -9.74 8.64
CA GLU A 40 0.32 -10.74 9.01
C GLU A 40 1.16 -11.17 7.81
N GLN A 41 0.53 -11.39 6.65
CA GLN A 41 1.22 -11.80 5.44
C GLN A 41 2.08 -10.68 4.85
N GLN A 42 1.64 -9.42 4.94
CA GLN A 42 2.46 -8.26 4.64
C GLN A 42 3.65 -8.15 5.60
N GLY A 43 3.43 -8.39 6.90
CA GLY A 43 4.48 -8.41 7.92
C GLY A 43 5.52 -9.52 7.68
N ARG A 44 5.09 -10.72 7.28
CA ARG A 44 5.97 -11.85 6.93
C ARG A 44 6.77 -11.62 5.65
N THR A 45 6.20 -10.91 4.68
CA THR A 45 6.85 -10.63 3.39
C THR A 45 7.84 -9.46 3.51
N TRP A 46 7.63 -8.56 4.49
CA TRP A 46 8.52 -7.44 4.74
C TRP A 46 9.82 -7.91 5.40
N LYS A 47 10.82 -8.25 4.59
CA LYS A 47 12.20 -8.39 5.06
C LYS A 47 12.84 -6.99 5.12
N PRO A 48 13.33 -6.54 6.28
CA PRO A 48 14.08 -5.30 6.34
C PRO A 48 15.37 -5.43 5.55
N PHE A 49 15.79 -4.35 4.92
CA PHE A 49 17.08 -4.30 4.25
C PHE A 49 18.22 -4.33 5.27
N THR A 50 19.36 -4.87 4.86
CA THR A 50 20.58 -4.95 5.66
C THR A 50 21.60 -3.92 5.22
N VAL A 51 22.59 -3.64 6.08
CA VAL A 51 23.72 -2.79 5.71
C VAL A 51 24.48 -3.48 4.58
N ARG A 52 24.83 -2.72 3.54
CA ARG A 52 25.40 -3.13 2.24
C ARG A 52 24.40 -3.57 1.17
N ASP A 53 23.11 -3.72 1.48
CA ASP A 53 22.10 -4.01 0.47
C ASP A 53 22.01 -2.88 -0.56
N LEU A 54 21.78 -3.26 -1.82
CA LEU A 54 21.50 -2.34 -2.91
C LEU A 54 20.00 -2.07 -3.00
N VAL A 55 19.60 -0.80 -3.05
CA VAL A 55 18.20 -0.38 -3.11
C VAL A 55 17.96 0.71 -4.16
N LYS A 56 16.77 0.69 -4.76
CA LYS A 56 16.20 1.81 -5.51
C LYS A 56 15.38 2.67 -4.54
N CYS A 57 15.55 3.98 -4.60
CA CYS A 57 14.82 4.95 -3.78
C CYS A 57 13.89 5.77 -4.68
N THR A 58 12.64 5.96 -4.26
CA THR A 58 11.72 6.87 -4.95
C THR A 58 12.14 8.32 -4.70
N GLU A 59 12.43 9.07 -5.75
CA GLU A 59 12.71 10.50 -5.66
C GLU A 59 11.38 11.26 -5.80
N ARG A 60 10.95 11.94 -4.72
CA ARG A 60 9.87 12.93 -4.82
C ARG A 60 10.45 14.23 -5.33
N LYS A 61 10.57 14.39 -6.64
CA LYS A 61 10.77 15.73 -7.22
C LYS A 61 9.45 16.49 -7.05
N SER A 62 9.43 17.53 -6.21
CA SER A 62 8.47 18.61 -6.38
C SER A 62 8.78 19.26 -7.72
N SER A 63 7.99 18.99 -8.75
CA SER A 63 8.09 19.78 -9.98
C SER A 63 7.56 21.18 -9.67
N ILE A 64 8.42 22.04 -9.11
CA ILE A 64 8.20 23.50 -9.08
C ILE A 64 8.52 24.00 -10.49
N ALA A 65 7.68 23.62 -11.45
CA ALA A 65 7.66 24.17 -12.80
C ALA A 65 6.19 24.18 -13.19
N GLY A 66 5.65 25.39 -13.33
CA GLY A 66 4.21 25.66 -13.40
C GLY A 66 3.46 24.86 -14.46
N GLY A 67 2.21 24.55 -14.16
CA GLY A 67 1.25 23.95 -15.09
C GLY A 67 0.02 23.45 -14.36
N ALA A 68 -1.09 24.12 -14.56
CA ALA A 68 -2.38 23.91 -13.90
C ALA A 68 -3.12 22.63 -14.34
N TRP A 69 -2.47 21.46 -14.25
CA TRP A 69 -3.08 20.15 -14.55
C TRP A 69 -2.61 19.07 -13.58
N PRO A 70 -3.46 18.14 -13.15
CA PRO A 70 -3.08 17.02 -12.29
C PRO A 70 -2.30 15.99 -13.11
N ARG A 71 -1.01 16.25 -13.37
CA ARG A 71 -0.11 15.22 -13.91
C ARG A 71 0.05 14.13 -12.86
N LYS A 72 -0.33 12.90 -13.21
CA LYS A 72 0.00 11.70 -12.42
C LYS A 72 1.50 11.74 -12.12
N LEU A 73 1.86 11.97 -10.86
CA LEU A 73 3.24 11.95 -10.40
C LEU A 73 3.74 10.50 -10.49
N ILE A 74 4.30 10.13 -11.65
CA ILE A 74 5.01 8.87 -11.77
C ILE A 74 6.25 8.98 -10.89
N ALA A 75 6.22 8.25 -9.77
CA ALA A 75 7.34 8.13 -8.86
C ALA A 75 8.57 7.60 -9.62
N LYS A 76 9.52 8.48 -9.94
CA LYS A 76 10.79 8.07 -10.54
C LYS A 76 11.62 7.37 -9.45
N ARG A 77 12.03 6.13 -9.71
CA ARG A 77 12.93 5.37 -8.84
C ARG A 77 14.37 5.63 -9.28
N GLU A 78 15.21 6.01 -8.33
CA GLU A 78 16.62 6.30 -8.53
C GLU A 78 17.48 5.23 -7.83
N GLY A 79 18.51 4.70 -8.48
CA GLY A 79 19.43 3.73 -7.88
C GLY A 79 20.44 3.17 -8.88
N PRO A 80 21.27 2.20 -8.45
CA PRO A 80 21.30 1.62 -7.10
C PRO A 80 21.94 2.55 -6.06
N HIS A 81 21.48 2.47 -4.81
CA HIS A 81 22.12 3.04 -3.63
C HIS A 81 22.51 1.92 -2.68
N VAL A 82 23.62 2.08 -1.96
CA VAL A 82 24.06 1.14 -0.92
C VAL A 82 23.53 1.60 0.43
N ILE A 83 22.94 0.70 1.23
CA ILE A 83 22.60 1.00 2.63
C ILE A 83 23.88 0.99 3.47
N THR A 84 24.10 2.07 4.21
CA THR A 84 25.28 2.27 5.06
C THR A 84 24.96 2.15 6.54
N GLU A 85 23.73 2.47 6.93
CA GLU A 85 23.28 2.41 8.32
C GLU A 85 21.76 2.17 8.36
N ARG A 86 21.29 1.50 9.41
CA ARG A 86 19.87 1.29 9.70
C ARG A 86 19.53 1.77 11.10
N ARG A 87 18.46 2.56 11.22
CA ARG A 87 17.82 2.93 12.49
C ARG A 87 16.32 2.68 12.41
N GLY A 88 15.89 1.51 12.87
CA GLY A 88 14.50 1.08 12.80
C GLY A 88 14.00 0.96 11.35
N SER A 89 13.03 1.81 10.99
CA SER A 89 12.42 1.92 9.66
C SER A 89 13.07 2.97 8.75
N VAL A 90 14.11 3.67 9.23
CA VAL A 90 14.87 4.68 8.49
C VAL A 90 16.26 4.12 8.17
N TYR A 91 16.65 4.23 6.90
CA TYR A 91 17.95 3.79 6.41
C TYR A 91 18.74 4.97 5.88
N THR A 92 20.05 4.91 6.09
CA THR A 92 21.01 5.84 5.49
C THR A 92 21.58 5.19 4.24
N ILE A 93 21.32 5.76 3.07
CA ILE A 93 21.75 5.22 1.78
C ILE A 93 22.75 6.15 1.10
N ARG A 94 23.71 5.56 0.39
CA ARG A 94 24.79 6.26 -0.27
C ARG A 94 24.84 5.89 -1.75
N LYS A 95 25.07 6.89 -2.59
CA LYS A 95 25.42 6.74 -4.00
C LYS A 95 26.55 7.73 -4.28
N GLU A 96 27.71 7.21 -4.69
CA GLU A 96 28.93 7.99 -4.91
C GLU A 96 29.33 8.82 -3.66
N LYS A 97 29.29 10.16 -3.77
CA LYS A 97 29.59 11.12 -2.69
C LYS A 97 28.35 11.64 -1.96
N LYS A 98 27.15 11.22 -2.38
CA LYS A 98 25.88 11.69 -1.79
C LYS A 98 25.34 10.65 -0.82
N GLN A 99 24.92 11.13 0.35
CA GLN A 99 24.30 10.33 1.40
C GLN A 99 22.93 10.91 1.73
N LYS A 100 21.91 10.07 1.87
CA LYS A 100 20.54 10.49 2.21
C LYS A 100 19.89 9.53 3.19
N ARG A 101 19.01 10.04 4.05
CA ARG A 101 18.21 9.25 4.99
C ARG A 101 16.80 9.09 4.43
N VAL A 102 16.33 7.85 4.36
CA VAL A 102 15.11 7.48 3.63
C VAL A 102 14.34 6.44 4.43
N ASN A 103 13.01 6.54 4.44
CA ASN A 103 12.15 5.54 5.07
C ASN A 103 12.05 4.28 4.20
N THR A 104 11.86 3.11 4.83
CA THR A 104 11.67 1.84 4.12
C THR A 104 10.58 1.91 3.04
N SER A 105 9.48 2.64 3.28
CA SER A 105 8.38 2.78 2.33
C SER A 105 8.76 3.43 1.00
N GLN A 106 9.89 4.15 0.98
CA GLN A 106 10.42 4.82 -0.19
C GLN A 106 11.52 4.00 -0.89
N GLN A 107 11.83 2.80 -0.39
CA GLN A 107 12.89 1.93 -0.89
C GLN A 107 12.32 0.64 -1.49
N GLN A 108 13.03 0.09 -2.46
CA GLN A 108 12.79 -1.23 -3.01
C GLN A 108 14.14 -1.92 -3.24
N GLY A 109 14.20 -3.22 -2.98
CA GLY A 109 15.40 -4.01 -3.23
C GLY A 109 15.85 -3.90 -4.68
N TRP A 110 17.16 -3.80 -4.88
CA TRP A 110 17.75 -3.87 -6.21
C TRP A 110 17.82 -5.35 -6.64
N VAL A 111 16.94 -5.74 -7.54
CA VAL A 111 17.06 -7.01 -8.26
C VAL A 111 17.83 -6.71 -9.54
N GLN A 112 18.99 -7.34 -9.73
CA GLN A 112 19.59 -7.43 -11.06
C GLN A 112 18.66 -8.35 -11.85
N GLU A 113 17.87 -7.78 -12.76
CA GLU A 113 17.22 -8.57 -13.79
C GLU A 113 18.33 -9.20 -14.62
N HIS A 114 18.62 -10.48 -14.35
CA HIS A 114 19.33 -11.30 -15.31
C HIS A 114 18.38 -11.46 -16.49
N HIS A 115 18.60 -10.68 -17.55
CA HIS A 115 18.12 -11.06 -18.87
C HIS A 115 18.81 -12.40 -19.19
N VAL A 116 18.04 -13.47 -19.10
CA VAL A 116 18.39 -14.75 -19.71
C VAL A 116 18.05 -14.56 -21.19
N GLU A 117 19.09 -14.47 -22.02
CA GLU A 117 18.99 -14.58 -23.49
C GLU A 117 18.58 -15.99 -23.90
#